data_AF-A0A0H3XPJ8-F1
#
_entry.id   AF-A0A0H3XPJ8-F1
#
_cell.length_a   1.000
_cell.length_b   1.000
_cell.length_c   1.000
_cell.angle_alpha   90.00
_cell.angle_beta   90.00
_cell.angle_gamma   90.00
#
_symmetry.space_group_name_H-M   'P 1'
#
loop_
_entity.id
_entity.type
_entity.pdbx_description
1 polymer ?
#
loop_
_entity_poly.entity_id
_entity_poly.type
_entity_poly.pdbx_seq_one_letter_code
_entity_poly.pdbx_strand_id
1 'polypeptide(L)' 'LRHEKLVQLYAVVSEEPIYIVTEFMDQGSLLEFLKGQYSTMLRLPQLVDFASQIASGMAYVERMNYVHR' A
#
# COMPACT_ATOMS: atom_id res chain seq x y z
N LEU A 1 -4.60 -11.77 -6.17
CA LEU A 1 -4.91 -10.34 -5.97
C LEU A 1 -3.99 -9.53 -6.89
N ARG A 2 -4.54 -8.83 -7.89
CA ARG A 2 -3.79 -7.94 -8.78
C ARG A 2 -4.62 -6.69 -9.02
N HIS A 3 -4.13 -5.55 -8.56
CA HIS A 3 -4.82 -4.26 -8.63
C HIS A 3 -3.79 -3.15 -8.50
N GLU A 4 -3.95 -2.05 -9.24
CA GLU A 4 -2.99 -0.92 -9.26
C GLU A 4 -2.76 -0.25 -7.90
N LYS A 5 -3.70 -0.38 -6.96
CA LYS A 5 -3.60 0.16 -5.58
C LYS A 5 -3.23 -0.89 -4.53
N LEU A 6 -2.66 -2.02 -4.94
CA LEU A 6 -2.15 -3.06 -4.05
C LEU A 6 -0.72 -3.41 -4.42
N VAL A 7 0.15 -3.49 -3.42
CA VAL A 7 1.55 -3.91 -3.60
C VAL A 7 1.59 -5.34 -4.14
N GLN A 8 2.31 -5.53 -5.25
CA GLN A 8 2.43 -6.81 -5.93
C GLN A 8 3.45 -7.71 -5.22
N LEU A 9 3.01 -8.92 -4.88
CA LEU A 9 3.90 -10.02 -4.50
C LEU A 9 4.53 -10.63 -5.75
N TYR A 10 5.86 -10.68 -5.80
CA TYR A 10 6.62 -11.30 -6.90
C TYR A 10 7.07 -12.72 -6.58
N ALA A 11 7.63 -12.95 -5.39
CA ALA A 11 8.17 -14.24 -5.00
C ALA A 11 8.13 -14.47 -3.49
N VAL A 12 8.29 -15.73 -3.09
CA VAL A 12 8.43 -16.16 -1.70
C VAL A 12 9.60 -17.13 -1.62
N VAL A 13 10.47 -16.96 -0.62
CA VAL A 13 11.41 -18.00 -0.18
C VAL A 13 10.76 -18.70 1.00
N SER A 14 10.39 -19.97 0.80
CA SER A 14 9.58 -20.72 1.77
C SER A 14 10.40 -21.44 2.86
N GLU A 15 11.72 -21.53 2.69
CA GLU A 15 12.63 -22.06 3.70
C GLU A 15 12.89 -21.02 4.78
N GLU A 16 13.17 -21.45 6.01
CA GLU A 16 13.44 -20.51 7.10
C GLU A 16 14.84 -19.86 6.98
N PRO A 17 14.94 -18.53 7.14
CA PRO A 17 13.84 -17.60 7.42
C PRO A 17 13.02 -17.29 6.15
N ILE A 18 11.69 -17.22 6.30
CA ILE A 18 10.79 -16.94 5.16
C ILE A 18 11.04 -15.51 4.64
N TYR A 19 11.17 -15.36 3.32
CA TYR A 19 11.25 -14.05 2.67
C TYR A 19 10.04 -13.82 1.77
N ILE A 20 9.55 -12.58 1.75
CA ILE A 20 8.47 -12.11 0.88
C ILE A 20 9.07 -11.03 -0.03
N VAL A 21 9.05 -11.25 -1.34
CA VAL A 21 9.60 -10.32 -2.33
C VAL A 21 8.45 -9.58 -3.00
N THR A 22 8.37 -8.27 -2.78
CA THR A 22 7.35 -7.39 -3.37
C THR A 22 7.97 -6.33 -4.28
N GLU A 23 7.15 -5.55 -4.97
CA GLU A 23 7.62 -4.33 -5.61
C GLU A 23 8.22 -3.34 -4.60
N PHE A 24 9.16 -2.51 -5.09
CA PHE A 24 9.85 -1.52 -4.29
C PHE A 24 9.12 -0.17 -4.36
N MET A 25 8.76 0.38 -3.20
CA MET A 25 8.15 1.70 -3.05
C MET A 25 9.19 2.66 -2.48
N ASP A 26 9.78 3.49 -3.34
CA ASP A 26 10.91 4.38 -3.01
C ASP A 26 10.56 5.45 -1.97
N GLN A 27 9.31 5.90 -1.92
CA GLN A 27 8.81 6.85 -0.91
C GLN A 27 8.46 6.19 0.44
N GLY A 28 8.62 4.87 0.57
CA GLY A 28 8.39 4.14 1.83
C GLY A 28 6.91 4.06 2.23
N SER A 29 6.66 4.01 3.55
CA SER A 29 5.31 3.89 4.08
C SER A 29 4.57 5.24 4.08
N LEU A 30 3.25 5.20 3.92
CA LEU A 30 2.43 6.41 4.00
C LEU A 30 2.56 7.12 5.36
N LEU A 31 2.76 6.38 6.46
CA LEU A 31 2.95 6.97 7.78
C LEU A 31 4.21 7.84 7.85
N GLU A 32 5.33 7.32 7.37
CA GLU A 32 6.60 8.07 7.33
C GLU A 32 6.51 9.23 6.34
N PHE A 33 5.85 9.04 5.20
CA PHE A 33 5.61 10.12 4.25
C PHE A 33 4.79 11.26 4.86
N LEU A 34 3.72 10.95 5.59
CA LEU A 34 2.86 11.93 6.27
C LEU A 34 3.53 12.65 7.43
N LYS A 35 4.52 12.04 8.09
CA LYS A 35 5.32 12.65 9.16
C LYS A 35 6.61 13.30 8.68
N GLY A 36 6.99 13.03 7.43
CA GLY A 36 8.25 13.44 6.85
C GLY A 36 8.30 14.92 6.49
N GLN A 37 9.36 15.27 5.76
CA GLN A 37 9.72 16.64 5.40
C GLN A 37 8.63 17.35 4.57
N TYR A 38 7.81 16.58 3.85
CA TYR A 38 6.74 17.11 2.99
C TYR A 38 5.38 17.24 3.70
N SER A 39 5.27 16.82 4.97
CA SER A 39 4.02 16.84 5.74
C SER A 39 3.33 18.20 5.74
N THR A 40 4.10 19.28 5.86
CA THR A 40 3.59 20.66 5.88
C THR A 40 3.08 21.16 4.53
N MET A 41 3.45 20.48 3.43
CA MET A 41 3.02 20.82 2.07
C MET A 41 1.71 20.11 1.69
N LEU A 42 1.32 19.07 2.43
CA LEU A 42 0.12 18.29 2.13
C LEU A 42 -1.14 19.05 2.54
N ARG A 43 -2.04 19.22 1.58
CA ARG A 43 -3.35 19.83 1.80
C ARG A 43 -4.45 18.78 1.83
N LEU A 44 -5.58 19.13 2.45
CA LEU A 44 -6.75 18.25 2.58
C LEU A 44 -7.16 17.53 1.27
N PRO A 45 -7.18 18.18 0.09
CA PRO A 45 -7.51 17.48 -1.15
C PRO A 45 -6.58 16.29 -1.48
N GLN A 46 -5.28 16.40 -1.19
CA GLN A 46 -4.32 15.30 -1.41
C GLN A 46 -4.55 14.16 -0.42
N LEU A 47 -4.87 14.49 0.83
CA LEU A 47 -5.18 13.48 1.85
C LEU A 47 -6.46 12.71 1.52
N VAL A 48 -7.48 13.40 1.00
CA VAL A 48 -8.72 12.78 0.50
C VAL A 48 -8.42 11.89 -0.71
N ASP A 49 -7.55 12.31 -1.62
CA ASP A 49 -7.13 11.49 -2.75
C ASP A 49 -6.40 10.21 -2.29
N PHE A 50 -5.47 10.31 -1.34
CA PHE A 50 -4.82 9.13 -0.75
C PHE A 50 -5.84 8.16 -0.13
N ALA A 51 -6.80 8.68 0.65
CA ALA A 51 -7.86 7.87 1.23
C ALA A 51 -8.72 7.19 0.16
N SER A 52 -9.05 7.90 -0.93
CA SER A 52 -9.80 7.35 -2.06
C SER A 52 -9.03 6.22 -2.76
N GLN A 53 -7.73 6.38 -2.99
CA GLN A 53 -6.89 5.35 -3.59
C GLN A 53 -6.80 4.09 -2.71
N ILE A 54 -6.63 4.25 -1.39
CA ILE A 54 -6.63 3.14 -0.43
C ILE A 54 -8.00 2.43 -0.45
N ALA A 55 -9.10 3.19 -0.39
CA ALA A 55 -10.44 2.64 -0.45
C ALA A 55 -10.69 1.86 -1.75
N SER A 56 -10.18 2.33 -2.90
CA SER A 56 -10.26 1.61 -4.18
C SER A 56 -9.55 0.25 -4.11
N GLY A 57 -8.36 0.20 -3.50
CA GLY A 57 -7.65 -1.07 -3.26
C GLY A 57 -8.44 -2.01 -2.36
N MET A 58 -8.99 -1.49 -1.26
CA MET A 58 -9.80 -2.28 -0.32
C MET A 58 -11.13 -2.75 -0.90
N ALA A 59 -11.78 -1.97 -1.76
CA ALA A 59 -12.98 -2.38 -2.50
C ALA A 59 -12.68 -3.55 -3.45
N TYR A 60 -11.48 -3.59 -4.05
CA TYR A 60 -11.04 -4.77 -4.79
C TYR A 60 -10.80 -5.97 -3.87
N VAL A 61 -10.15 -5.79 -2.71
CA VAL A 61 -9.96 -6.86 -1.71
C VAL A 61 -11.29 -7.46 -1.26
N GLU A 62 -12.28 -6.61 -0.98
CA GLU A 62 -13.65 -7.00 -0.63
C GLU A 62 -14.31 -7.81 -1.76
N ARG A 63 -14.28 -7.31 -3.01
CA ARG A 63 -14.85 -8.03 -4.18
C ARG A 63 -14.22 -9.41 -4.40
N MET A 64 -12.97 -9.59 -3.99
CA MET A 64 -12.27 -10.87 -4.07
C MET A 64 -12.54 -11.78 -2.87
N ASN A 65 -13.37 -11.36 -1.90
CA ASN A 65 -13.64 -12.05 -0.64
C ASN A 65 -12.38 -12.29 0.22
N TYR A 66 -11.43 -11.35 0.18
CA TYR A 66 -10.24 -11.37 1.04
C TYR A 66 -10.39 -10.40 2.21
N VAL A 67 -9.60 -10.63 3.26
CA VAL A 67 -9.51 -9.75 4.43
C VAL A 67 -8.06 -9.28 4.54
N HIS A 68 -7.85 -7.97 4.55
CA HIS A 68 -6.59 -7.40 5.03
C HIS A 68 -6.61 -7.47 6.56
N ARG A 69 -5.69 -8.24 7.16
CA ARG A 69 -5.59 -8.43 8.60
C ARG A 69 -4.38 -7.71 9.19
#